data_AF-A0A938U8T8-F1
#
_entry.id   AF-A0A938U8T8-F1
#
_cell.length_a   1.000
_cell.length_b   1.000
_cell.length_c   1.000
_cell.angle_alpha   90.00
_cell.angle_beta   90.00
_cell.angle_gamma   90.00
#
_symmetry.space_group_name_H-M   'P 1'
#
loop_
_entity.id
_entity.type
_entity.pdbx_description
1 polymer ?
#
loop_
_entity_poly.entity_id
_entity_poly.type
_entity_poly.pdbx_seq_one_letter_code
_entity_poly.pdbx_strand_id
1 'polypeptide(L)'
;MVKGKKGFTLIELVIIIVIIGILAAVAIPRYLDLTQDAANATARGVLAGLRSANSIVFADRLLKGTVASYTMNQIINNANIQGVTYAYDATNVTLTAGGFTYLFTLSPTQMQAPTTYASITAATATW
;
A
#
# COMPACT_ATOMS: atom_id res chain seq x y z
N MET A 1 -3.13 -17.92 -59.28
CA MET A 1 -4.53 -18.00 -58.80
C MET A 1 -4.56 -17.49 -57.36
N VAL A 2 -5.15 -16.32 -57.08
CA VAL A 2 -5.18 -15.74 -55.73
C VAL A 2 -6.45 -16.21 -55.02
N LYS A 3 -6.27 -16.90 -53.89
CA LYS A 3 -7.33 -17.45 -53.05
C LYS A 3 -8.08 -16.30 -52.36
N GLY A 4 -9.42 -16.32 -52.40
CA GLY A 4 -10.28 -15.20 -52.01
C GLY A 4 -10.05 -14.71 -50.58
N LYS A 5 -9.97 -13.38 -50.42
CA LYS A 5 -9.98 -12.74 -49.11
C LYS A 5 -11.39 -12.89 -48.50
N LYS A 6 -11.54 -13.78 -47.52
CA LYS A 6 -12.75 -13.83 -46.68
C LYS A 6 -12.79 -12.57 -45.84
N GLY A 7 -13.72 -11.67 -46.14
CA GLY A 7 -13.99 -10.49 -45.31
C GLY A 7 -14.65 -10.88 -43.99
N PHE A 8 -14.42 -10.09 -42.95
CA PHE A 8 -15.06 -10.24 -41.64
C PHE A 8 -16.55 -9.91 -41.75
N THR A 9 -17.43 -10.71 -41.13
CA THR A 9 -18.87 -10.42 -41.14
C THR A 9 -19.23 -9.38 -40.08
N LEU A 10 -20.25 -8.56 -40.35
CA LEU A 10 -20.74 -7.59 -39.36
C LEU A 10 -21.27 -8.28 -38.10
N ILE A 11 -21.84 -9.48 -38.24
CA ILE A 11 -22.34 -10.25 -37.10
C ILE A 11 -21.21 -10.74 -36.20
N GLU A 12 -20.05 -11.11 -36.77
CA GLU A 12 -18.86 -11.45 -35.99
C GLU A 12 -18.38 -10.25 -35.16
N LEU A 13 -18.40 -9.04 -35.72
CA LEU A 13 -17.99 -7.85 -34.96
C LEU A 13 -18.96 -7.57 -33.79
N VAL A 14 -20.27 -7.69 -34.04
CA VAL A 14 -21.30 -7.43 -33.04
C VAL A 14 -21.25 -8.43 -31.89
N ILE A 15 -21.10 -9.73 -32.17
CA ILE A 15 -21.03 -10.73 -31.09
C ILE A 15 -19.77 -10.54 -30.22
N ILE A 16 -18.66 -10.09 -30.82
CA ILE A 16 -17.40 -9.89 -30.10
C ILE A 16 -17.50 -8.72 -29.12
N ILE A 17 -18.07 -7.59 -29.54
CA ILE A 17 -18.28 -6.46 -28.61
C ILE A 17 -19.25 -6.81 -27.48
N VAL A 18 -20.24 -7.67 -27.74
CA VAL A 18 -21.17 -8.16 -26.71
C VAL A 18 -20.44 -9.05 -25.71
N ILE A 19 -19.62 -10.00 -26.19
CA ILE A 19 -18.83 -10.88 -25.30
C ILE A 19 -17.83 -10.07 -24.47
N ILE A 20 -17.08 -9.16 -25.09
CA ILE A 20 -16.13 -8.30 -24.38
C ILE A 20 -16.87 -7.38 -23.40
N GLY A 21 -18.06 -6.89 -23.74
CA GLY A 21 -18.90 -6.09 -22.86
C GLY A 21 -19.30 -6.82 -21.58
N ILE A 22 -19.74 -8.08 -21.69
CA ILE A 22 -20.10 -8.91 -20.53
C ILE A 22 -18.86 -9.23 -19.68
N LEU A 23 -17.75 -9.61 -20.33
CA LEU A 23 -16.50 -9.89 -19.62
C LEU A 23 -15.97 -8.66 -18.89
N ALA A 24 -16.00 -7.48 -19.53
CA ALA A 24 -15.57 -6.22 -18.93
C ALA A 24 -16.43 -5.83 -17.72
N ALA A 25 -17.76 -6.01 -17.80
CA ALA A 25 -18.67 -5.69 -16.71
C ALA A 25 -18.37 -6.47 -15.42
N VAL A 26 -17.87 -7.72 -15.53
CA VAL A 26 -17.51 -8.54 -14.37
C VAL A 26 -16.04 -8.41 -13.99
N ALA A 27 -15.14 -8.25 -14.98
CA ALA A 27 -13.70 -8.25 -14.75
C ALA A 27 -13.21 -6.92 -14.13
N ILE A 28 -13.75 -5.78 -14.55
CA ILE A 28 -13.32 -4.46 -14.06
C ILE A 28 -13.53 -4.31 -12.53
N PRO A 29 -14.74 -4.54 -11.96
CA PRO A 29 -14.92 -4.37 -10.52
C PRO A 29 -13.99 -5.30 -9.72
N ARG A 30 -13.88 -6.56 -10.14
CA ARG A 30 -12.99 -7.53 -9.50
C ARG A 30 -11.52 -7.12 -9.57
N TYR A 31 -11.08 -6.53 -10.69
CA TYR A 31 -9.71 -6.04 -10.83
C TYR A 31 -9.43 -4.90 -9.84
N LEU A 32 -10.35 -3.95 -9.67
CA LEU A 32 -10.22 -2.84 -8.72
C LEU A 32 -10.16 -3.33 -7.27
N ASP A 33 -10.98 -4.31 -6.90
CA ASP A 33 -10.93 -4.91 -5.56
C ASP A 33 -9.58 -5.59 -5.31
N LEU A 34 -9.09 -6.36 -6.29
CA LEU A 34 -7.79 -7.05 -6.19
C LEU A 34 -6.61 -6.07 -6.08
N THR A 35 -6.62 -4.95 -6.80
CA THR A 35 -5.55 -3.95 -6.69
C THR A 35 -5.58 -3.25 -5.33
N GLN A 36 -6.76 -2.95 -4.79
CA GLN A 36 -6.92 -2.38 -3.46
C GLN A 36 -6.46 -3.37 -2.37
N ASP A 37 -6.83 -4.65 -2.47
CA ASP A 37 -6.41 -5.69 -1.54
C ASP A 37 -4.90 -5.91 -1.55
N ALA A 38 -4.28 -5.90 -2.74
CA ALA A 38 -2.82 -5.99 -2.88
C ALA A 38 -2.10 -4.79 -2.24
N ALA A 39 -2.62 -3.58 -2.43
CA ALA A 39 -2.10 -2.38 -1.79
C ALA A 39 -2.24 -2.44 -0.27
N ASN A 40 -3.39 -2.89 0.25
CA ASN A 40 -3.65 -3.08 1.67
C ASN A 40 -2.72 -4.12 2.29
N ALA A 41 -2.47 -5.25 1.60
CA ALA A 41 -1.54 -6.27 2.04
C ALA A 41 -0.10 -5.73 2.13
N THR A 42 0.31 -4.94 1.14
CA THR A 42 1.63 -4.28 1.12
C THR A 42 1.76 -3.31 2.31
N ALA A 43 0.77 -2.46 2.53
CA ALA A 43 0.74 -1.52 3.65
C ALA A 43 0.79 -2.23 5.02
N ARG A 44 0.08 -3.35 5.18
CA ARG A 44 0.14 -4.18 6.38
C ARG A 44 1.52 -4.80 6.61
N GLY A 45 2.19 -5.24 5.54
CA GLY A 45 3.56 -5.75 5.61
C GLY A 45 4.55 -4.69 6.08
N VAL A 46 4.48 -3.48 5.52
CA VAL A 46 5.29 -2.34 5.95
C VAL A 46 5.02 -1.95 7.40
N LEU A 47 3.74 -1.93 7.81
CA LEU A 47 3.35 -1.65 9.20
C LEU A 47 3.96 -2.67 10.17
N ALA A 48 4.00 -3.95 9.83
CA ALA A 48 4.62 -4.98 10.66
C ALA A 48 6.14 -4.72 10.81
N GLY A 49 6.82 -4.37 9.72
CA GLY A 49 8.23 -3.98 9.74
C GLY A 49 8.49 -2.76 10.63
N LEU A 50 7.67 -1.71 10.49
CA LEU A 50 7.73 -0.50 11.31
C LEU A 50 7.52 -0.81 12.79
N ARG A 51 6.59 -1.71 13.14
CA ARG A 51 6.37 -2.13 14.55
C ARG A 51 7.59 -2.84 15.13
N SER A 52 8.19 -3.75 14.36
CA SER A 52 9.40 -4.46 14.81
C SER A 52 10.59 -3.51 14.94
N ALA A 53 10.74 -2.55 14.03
CA ALA A 53 11.77 -1.54 14.12
C ALA A 53 11.56 -0.62 15.34
N ASN A 54 10.30 -0.26 15.61
CA ASN A 54 9.95 0.57 16.76
C ASN A 54 10.34 -0.08 18.10
N SER A 55 10.10 -1.38 18.27
CA SER A 55 10.51 -2.08 19.50
C SER A 55 12.02 -2.18 19.66
N ILE A 56 12.77 -2.33 18.56
CA ILE A 56 14.24 -2.34 18.57
C ILE A 56 14.78 -0.96 18.97
N VAL A 57 14.27 0.11 18.35
CA VAL A 57 14.67 1.49 18.68
C VAL A 57 14.32 1.81 20.13
N PHE A 58 13.15 1.40 20.61
CA PHE A 58 12.76 1.57 22.00
C PHE A 58 13.70 0.85 22.96
N ALA A 59 14.06 -0.41 22.68
CA ALA A 59 15.00 -1.17 23.50
C ALA A 59 16.40 -0.55 23.52
N ASP A 60 16.90 -0.09 22.36
CA ASP A 60 18.20 0.61 22.26
C ASP A 60 18.22 1.90 23.10
N ARG A 61 17.11 2.65 23.13
CA ARG A 61 16.98 3.87 23.96
C ARG A 61 16.96 3.58 25.46
N LEU A 62 16.28 2.50 25.87
CA LEU A 62 16.28 2.05 27.27
C LEU A 62 17.70 1.71 27.75
N LEU A 63 18.48 1.01 26.93
CA LEU A 63 19.84 0.59 27.28
C LEU A 63 20.81 1.77 27.41
N LYS A 64 20.62 2.84 26.63
CA LYS A 64 21.48 4.03 26.62
C LYS A 64 21.20 5.01 27.76
N GLY A 65 20.37 4.62 28.74
CA GLY A 65 20.10 5.42 29.94
C GLY A 65 19.46 6.78 29.67
N THR A 66 19.00 7.02 28.44
CA THR A 66 18.41 8.28 28.02
C THR A 66 16.96 8.02 27.66
N VAL A 67 16.04 8.57 28.44
CA VAL A 67 14.58 8.65 28.18
C VAL A 67 14.27 9.59 27.00
N ALA A 68 15.20 9.75 26.05
CA ALA A 68 15.07 10.68 24.95
C ALA A 68 14.11 10.11 23.91
N SER A 69 13.05 10.89 23.67
CA SER A 69 12.16 10.78 22.53
C SER A 69 12.93 10.38 21.26
N TYR A 70 12.40 9.41 20.53
CA TYR A 70 12.87 9.06 19.19
C TYR A 70 11.79 9.43 18.18
N THR A 71 12.22 9.73 16.96
CA THR A 71 11.35 10.16 15.86
C THR A 71 11.12 9.01 14.89
N MET A 72 10.12 9.16 14.02
CA MET A 72 9.81 8.21 12.95
C MET A 72 11.03 7.93 12.05
N ASN A 73 11.90 8.92 11.84
CA ASN A 73 13.16 8.74 11.09
C ASN A 73 14.02 7.58 11.65
N GLN A 74 14.12 7.44 12.97
CA GLN A 74 14.91 6.36 13.58
C GLN A 74 14.28 4.98 13.31
N ILE A 75 12.95 4.92 13.32
CA ILE A 75 12.19 3.69 13.06
C ILE A 75 12.34 3.28 11.59
N ILE A 76 12.18 4.21 10.64
CA ILE A 76 12.25 3.92 9.20
C ILE A 76 13.64 3.41 8.81
N ASN A 77 14.70 4.04 9.31
CA ASN A 77 16.07 3.60 9.03
C ASN A 77 16.30 2.16 9.51
N ASN A 78 15.71 1.79 10.64
CA ASN A 78 15.83 0.44 11.19
C ASN A 78 14.86 -0.56 10.53
N ALA A 79 13.72 -0.10 10.01
CA ALA A 79 12.75 -0.91 9.29
C ALA A 79 13.21 -1.28 7.87
N ASN A 80 14.09 -0.49 7.25
CA ASN A 80 14.62 -0.69 5.90
C ASN A 80 13.50 -1.01 4.88
N ILE A 81 12.53 -0.10 4.78
CA ILE A 81 11.37 -0.23 3.90
C ILE A 81 11.83 -0.29 2.44
N GLN A 82 11.35 -1.27 1.68
CA GLN A 82 11.70 -1.48 0.27
C GLN A 82 10.46 -1.78 -0.57
N GLY A 83 10.57 -1.54 -1.89
CA GLY A 83 9.52 -1.88 -2.86
C GLY A 83 8.29 -0.98 -2.86
N VAL A 84 8.36 0.16 -2.17
CA VAL A 84 7.25 1.10 -1.99
C VAL A 84 7.79 2.53 -1.92
N THR A 85 7.02 3.50 -2.40
CA THR A 85 7.34 4.92 -2.24
C THR A 85 6.89 5.38 -0.88
N TYR A 86 7.76 6.06 -0.13
CA TYR A 86 7.41 6.62 1.17
C TYR A 86 8.01 8.02 1.37
N ALA A 87 7.31 8.83 2.16
CA ALA A 87 7.78 10.09 2.69
C ALA A 87 7.56 10.09 4.20
N TYR A 88 8.38 10.82 4.96
CA TYR A 88 8.27 10.85 6.41
C TYR A 88 8.61 12.20 6.99
N ASP A 89 8.04 12.47 8.15
CA ASP A 89 8.38 13.60 9.02
C ASP A 89 8.85 13.07 10.40
N ALA A 90 8.91 13.95 11.41
CA ALA A 90 9.34 13.54 12.76
C ALA A 90 8.41 12.51 13.42
N THR A 91 7.13 12.48 13.04
CA THR A 91 6.05 11.76 13.71
C THR A 91 5.30 10.82 12.76
N ASN A 92 5.32 11.08 11.45
CA ASN A 92 4.52 10.37 10.47
C ASN A 92 5.37 9.74 9.38
N VAL A 93 4.83 8.67 8.79
CA VAL A 93 5.28 8.13 7.51
C VAL A 93 4.08 7.90 6.60
N THR A 94 4.17 8.45 5.40
CA THR A 94 3.20 8.32 4.33
C THR A 94 3.74 7.33 3.32
N LEU A 95 3.00 6.25 3.08
CA LEU A 95 3.32 5.18 2.15
C LEU A 95 2.39 5.25 0.95
N THR A 96 2.91 5.11 -0.27
CA THR A 96 2.10 4.96 -1.48
C THR A 96 2.34 3.58 -2.08
N ALA A 97 1.27 2.77 -2.18
CA ALA A 97 1.28 1.43 -2.77
C ALA A 97 0.05 1.24 -3.65
N GLY A 98 0.23 0.77 -4.88
CA GLY A 98 -0.89 0.49 -5.80
C GLY A 98 -1.79 1.68 -6.12
N GLY A 99 -1.28 2.92 -6.01
CA GLY A 99 -2.08 4.15 -6.19
C GLY A 99 -2.84 4.61 -4.94
N PHE A 100 -2.77 3.85 -3.84
CA PHE A 100 -3.36 4.21 -2.55
C PHE A 100 -2.30 4.78 -1.60
N THR A 101 -2.72 5.73 -0.78
CA THR A 101 -1.85 6.35 0.22
C THR A 101 -2.25 5.90 1.63
N TYR A 102 -1.25 5.59 2.46
CA TYR A 102 -1.42 5.12 3.83
C TYR A 102 -0.59 6.00 4.76
N LEU A 103 -1.20 6.47 5.85
CA LEU A 103 -0.53 7.28 6.86
C LEU A 103 -0.32 6.43 8.12
N PHE A 104 0.92 6.37 8.58
CA PHE A 104 1.26 5.79 9.87
C PHE A 104 1.83 6.87 10.77
N THR A 105 1.27 7.01 11.97
CA THR A 105 1.67 8.03 12.96
C THR A 105 2.28 7.36 14.18
N LEU A 106 3.44 7.85 14.61
CA LEU A 106 4.06 7.53 15.88
C LEU A 106 3.32 8.29 16.99
N SER A 107 2.60 7.57 17.85
CA SER A 107 1.98 8.14 19.05
C SER A 107 2.13 7.17 20.23
N PRO A 108 2.60 7.61 21.41
CA PRO A 108 3.09 8.95 21.75
C PRO A 108 4.60 9.14 21.47
N THR A 109 5.05 10.38 21.29
CA THR A 109 6.47 10.79 21.26
C THR A 109 7.18 10.71 22.63
N GLN A 110 6.49 10.18 23.64
CA GLN A 110 6.95 9.96 25.02
C GLN A 110 6.82 8.46 25.34
N MET A 111 7.75 7.93 26.14
CA MET A 111 7.91 6.50 26.44
C MET A 111 6.71 5.92 27.20
N GLN A 112 5.67 5.56 26.46
CA GLN A 112 4.62 4.64 26.88
C GLN A 112 4.75 3.40 25.98
N ALA A 113 4.61 2.19 26.55
CA ALA A 113 4.49 0.98 25.74
C ALA A 113 3.47 1.24 24.61
N PRO A 114 3.67 0.78 23.36
CA PRO A 114 2.85 1.22 22.23
C PRO A 114 1.35 0.99 22.51
N THR A 115 0.64 2.00 22.99
CA THR A 115 -0.76 1.90 23.42
C THR A 115 -1.74 2.20 22.29
N THR A 116 -1.25 2.76 21.18
CA THR A 116 -2.07 3.04 20.01
C THR A 116 -1.40 2.48 18.77
N TYR A 117 -1.85 1.27 18.42
CA TYR A 117 -1.55 0.63 17.16
C TYR A 117 -1.99 1.54 16.02
N ALA A 118 -1.05 1.93 15.14
CA ALA A 118 -1.33 2.75 13.97
C ALA A 118 -2.63 2.29 13.29
N SER A 119 -3.63 3.16 13.29
CA SER A 119 -4.85 2.95 12.54
C SER A 119 -4.50 3.07 11.07
N ILE A 120 -4.83 2.05 10.29
CA ILE A 120 -4.86 2.18 8.83
C ILE A 120 -6.05 3.09 8.53
N THR A 121 -5.82 4.40 8.50
CA THR A 121 -6.74 5.32 7.86
C THR A 121 -6.43 5.20 6.38
N ALA A 122 -7.18 4.35 5.67
CA ALA A 122 -7.07 4.26 4.22
C ALA A 122 -7.30 5.67 3.66
N ALA A 123 -6.26 6.31 3.11
CA ALA A 123 -6.42 7.60 2.48
C ALA A 123 -7.08 7.39 1.12
N THR A 124 -8.09 8.20 0.88
CA THR A 124 -8.83 8.40 -0.36
C THR A 124 -7.88 8.35 -1.56
N ALA A 125 -8.21 7.53 -2.56
CA ALA A 125 -7.55 7.58 -3.86
C ALA A 125 -7.73 9.00 -4.43
N THR A 126 -6.64 9.76 -4.56
CA THR A 126 -6.64 10.97 -5.38
C THR A 126 -6.52 10.53 -6.83
N TRP A 127 -7.66 10.48 -7.52
CA TRP A 127 -7.71 10.41 -8.98
C TRP A 127 -7.31 11.75 -9.57
#